data_AF-A0A969Y262-F1
#
_entry.id   AF-A0A969Y262-F1
#
_cell.length_a   1.000
_cell.length_b   1.000
_cell.length_c   1.000
_cell.angle_alpha   90.00
_cell.angle_beta   90.00
_cell.angle_gamma   90.00
#
_symmetry.space_group_name_H-M   'P 1'
#
loop_
_entity.id
_entity.type
_entity.pdbx_description
1 polymer ?
#
loop_
_entity_poly.entity_id
_entity_poly.type
_entity_poly.pdbx_seq_one_letter_code
_entity_poly.pdbx_strand_id
1 'polypeptide(L)'
;PATPLNGAIGQWVEFILPLDGTTEPTGWHVTAVGAASLEHIGSVEIHADTWDHGFTLWVDGMGFHPQPGASVVDRLLFYNNSALDGGDPAAGPGDDGAIAADKEVLLPGGPAVPANTTGYSRGVNGIMVDIAGLADGDALCDGDFTVRLSDDPAGGVWTPGPAPRIIAVRPGAGRDDSDRVTLIWSDGVLVNTWVEVTVRATAATGLAADDVFLVANVAGDADSDRDVDLDDFVALKRGFGTSGGGIPSGDFDLTGRVDLDDFVVLKTNFGAGVAAASAGLERTVDLLAATPEAPRPAETRASVAAARTRRVPARRRLSWRENSGDRAGRREGLDLLAAAAMKPLHR
;
A
#
# COMPACT_ATOMS: atom_id res chain seq x y z
N PRO A 1 -15.27 -7.62 -28.79
CA PRO A 1 -14.47 -6.76 -27.89
C PRO A 1 -15.02 -5.33 -27.94
N ALA A 2 -15.35 -4.73 -26.79
CA ALA A 2 -15.74 -3.33 -26.74
C ALA A 2 -14.59 -2.49 -27.31
N THR A 3 -14.84 -1.72 -28.36
CA THR A 3 -13.90 -0.74 -28.93
C THR A 3 -13.77 0.41 -27.92
N PRO A 4 -12.68 0.50 -27.14
CA PRO A 4 -12.62 1.38 -25.97
C PRO A 4 -12.80 2.85 -26.34
N LEU A 5 -12.26 3.24 -27.50
CA LEU A 5 -12.35 4.60 -28.04
C LEU A 5 -13.77 5.01 -28.49
N ASN A 6 -14.68 4.06 -28.75
CA ASN A 6 -16.06 4.44 -29.09
C ASN A 6 -16.78 5.11 -27.90
N GLY A 7 -16.33 4.85 -26.66
CA GLY A 7 -16.80 5.55 -25.48
C GLY A 7 -16.44 7.04 -25.47
N ALA A 8 -15.39 7.46 -26.20
CA ALA A 8 -14.93 8.84 -26.23
C ALA A 8 -15.61 9.71 -27.30
N ILE A 9 -16.59 9.19 -28.04
CA ILE A 9 -17.31 9.97 -29.05
C ILE A 9 -18.12 11.06 -28.35
N GLY A 10 -17.70 12.32 -28.53
CA GLY A 10 -18.40 13.50 -28.01
C GLY A 10 -18.14 13.82 -26.53
N GLN A 11 -17.19 13.13 -25.88
CA GLN A 11 -16.86 13.33 -24.46
C GLN A 11 -15.40 13.02 -24.17
N TRP A 12 -14.86 13.61 -23.10
CA TRP A 12 -13.57 13.21 -22.56
C TRP A 12 -13.70 11.90 -21.79
N VAL A 13 -12.80 10.97 -22.05
CA VAL A 13 -12.70 9.70 -21.33
C VAL A 13 -11.24 9.50 -20.95
N GLU A 14 -11.00 9.19 -19.68
CA GLU A 14 -9.67 8.82 -19.19
C GLU A 14 -9.44 7.32 -19.40
N PHE A 15 -8.22 6.97 -19.83
CA PHE A 15 -7.78 5.59 -19.95
C PHE A 15 -6.48 5.41 -19.17
N ILE A 16 -6.50 4.51 -18.19
CA ILE A 16 -5.31 4.07 -17.47
C ILE A 16 -4.91 2.70 -18.02
N LEU A 17 -3.71 2.63 -18.60
CA LEU A 17 -3.20 1.45 -19.28
C LEU A 17 -2.08 0.82 -18.44
N PRO A 18 -2.34 -0.29 -17.74
CA PRO A 18 -1.28 -0.98 -17.00
C PRO A 18 -0.26 -1.57 -17.99
N LEU A 19 1.02 -1.27 -17.78
CA LEU A 19 2.11 -1.75 -18.65
C LEU A 19 2.62 -3.14 -18.26
N ASP A 20 2.21 -3.65 -17.10
CA ASP A 20 2.56 -4.97 -16.57
C ASP A 20 1.80 -6.13 -17.24
N GLY A 21 0.81 -5.82 -18.08
CA GLY A 21 0.02 -6.80 -18.82
C GLY A 21 -1.09 -7.46 -18.02
N THR A 22 -1.49 -6.89 -16.88
CA THR A 22 -2.64 -7.35 -16.09
C THR A 22 -3.94 -7.36 -16.91
N THR A 23 -4.73 -8.41 -16.69
CA THR A 23 -5.84 -8.84 -17.57
C THR A 23 -7.19 -8.26 -17.19
N GLU A 24 -7.25 -7.02 -16.72
CA GLU A 24 -8.54 -6.34 -16.57
C GLU A 24 -9.20 -6.20 -17.96
N PRO A 25 -10.53 -6.32 -18.08
CA PRO A 25 -11.22 -6.23 -19.36
C PRO A 25 -11.38 -4.76 -19.76
N THR A 26 -10.27 -4.04 -19.84
CA THR A 26 -10.19 -2.65 -20.34
C THR A 26 -10.43 -2.57 -21.86
N GLY A 27 -10.41 -3.72 -22.54
CA GLY A 27 -10.41 -3.82 -24.00
C GLY A 27 -9.05 -3.51 -24.63
N TRP A 28 -8.02 -3.24 -23.81
CA TRP A 28 -6.64 -3.03 -24.24
C TRP A 28 -5.81 -4.30 -23.97
N HIS A 29 -4.94 -4.63 -24.91
CA HIS A 29 -4.02 -5.77 -24.80
C HIS A 29 -2.58 -5.28 -24.93
N VAL A 30 -1.76 -5.55 -23.92
CA VAL A 30 -0.33 -5.24 -23.97
C VAL A 30 0.38 -6.31 -24.79
N THR A 31 1.07 -5.89 -25.85
CA THR A 31 1.97 -6.75 -26.62
C THR A 31 3.39 -6.20 -26.50
N ALA A 32 4.24 -6.89 -25.75
CA ALA A 32 5.63 -6.51 -25.59
C ALA A 32 6.52 -7.19 -26.65
N VAL A 33 7.39 -6.42 -27.31
CA VAL A 33 8.41 -6.93 -28.24
C VAL A 33 9.79 -6.60 -27.67
N GLY A 34 10.52 -7.62 -27.22
CA GLY A 34 11.82 -7.46 -26.57
C GLY A 34 11.71 -6.97 -25.12
N ALA A 35 12.83 -6.50 -24.57
CA ALA A 35 12.91 -5.94 -23.22
C ALA A 35 12.75 -4.41 -23.27
N ALA A 36 11.52 -3.93 -23.43
CA ALA A 36 11.22 -2.51 -23.36
C ALA A 36 11.56 -1.98 -21.95
N SER A 37 12.27 -0.86 -21.89
CA SER A 37 12.55 -0.13 -20.65
C SER A 37 12.14 1.32 -20.84
N LEU A 38 11.45 1.89 -19.85
CA LEU A 38 11.05 3.31 -19.87
C LEU A 38 12.26 4.25 -20.02
N GLU A 39 13.45 3.84 -19.58
CA GLU A 39 14.70 4.61 -19.72
C GLU A 39 15.11 4.83 -21.18
N HIS A 40 14.61 4.00 -22.10
CA HIS A 40 14.99 4.01 -23.51
C HIS A 40 13.85 4.44 -24.44
N ILE A 41 12.70 4.87 -23.90
CA ILE A 41 11.56 5.33 -24.73
C ILE A 41 11.85 6.74 -25.26
N GLY A 42 11.94 6.86 -26.60
CA GLY A 42 12.13 8.15 -27.28
C GLY A 42 10.85 8.77 -27.87
N SER A 43 9.80 7.97 -28.06
CA SER A 43 8.53 8.41 -28.65
C SER A 43 7.40 7.45 -28.29
N VAL A 44 6.17 7.97 -28.22
CA VAL A 44 4.94 7.20 -28.12
C VAL A 44 4.17 7.37 -29.43
N GLU A 45 3.64 6.27 -29.97
CA GLU A 45 2.82 6.25 -31.16
C GLU A 45 1.42 5.75 -30.82
N ILE A 46 0.39 6.49 -31.25
CA ILE A 46 -1.02 6.13 -31.02
C ILE A 46 -1.64 5.77 -32.36
N HIS A 47 -2.16 4.55 -32.48
CA HIS A 47 -2.88 4.08 -33.67
C HIS A 47 -4.37 4.05 -33.35
N ALA A 48 -5.12 4.96 -33.97
CA ALA A 48 -6.59 4.93 -33.94
C ALA A 48 -7.10 4.42 -35.28
N ASP A 49 -7.48 3.14 -35.33
CA ASP A 49 -8.07 2.52 -36.51
C ASP A 49 -9.57 2.85 -36.57
N THR A 50 -9.98 3.59 -37.60
CA THR A 50 -11.35 4.08 -37.78
C THR A 50 -11.88 3.62 -39.13
N TRP A 51 -13.15 3.29 -39.20
CA TRP A 51 -13.79 2.77 -40.42
C TRP A 51 -14.09 3.85 -41.48
N ASP A 52 -13.84 5.13 -41.15
CA ASP A 52 -14.10 6.30 -42.00
C ASP A 52 -12.97 7.33 -41.86
N HIS A 53 -12.95 8.33 -42.75
CA HIS A 53 -11.94 9.40 -42.76
C HIS A 53 -12.51 10.73 -42.27
N GLY A 54 -11.63 11.70 -41.98
CA GLY A 54 -12.02 13.07 -41.64
C GLY A 54 -12.38 13.31 -40.17
N PHE A 55 -11.93 12.43 -39.26
CA PHE A 55 -12.13 12.61 -37.82
C PHE A 55 -11.07 13.53 -37.20
N THR A 56 -11.38 14.04 -36.01
CA THR A 56 -10.42 14.74 -35.14
C THR A 56 -10.31 13.96 -33.84
N LEU A 57 -9.09 13.59 -33.45
CA LEU A 57 -8.80 12.97 -32.16
C LEU A 57 -8.14 14.02 -31.27
N TRP A 58 -8.73 14.26 -30.11
CA TRP A 58 -8.14 15.08 -29.06
C TRP A 58 -7.52 14.15 -28.02
N VAL A 59 -6.26 14.40 -27.67
CA VAL A 59 -5.54 13.70 -26.62
C VAL A 59 -4.96 14.76 -25.69
N ASP A 60 -5.17 14.59 -24.40
CA ASP A 60 -4.61 15.44 -23.36
C ASP A 60 -4.12 14.56 -22.20
N GLY A 61 -3.21 15.07 -21.38
CA GLY A 61 -2.75 14.39 -20.16
C GLY A 61 -1.92 13.13 -20.37
N MET A 62 -1.40 12.86 -21.57
CA MET A 62 -0.57 11.66 -21.81
C MET A 62 0.72 11.73 -21.00
N GLY A 63 0.96 10.68 -20.19
CA GLY A 63 2.18 10.53 -19.41
C GLY A 63 2.42 9.09 -18.98
N PHE A 64 3.67 8.79 -18.65
CA PHE A 64 4.01 7.60 -17.86
C PHE A 64 4.09 8.06 -16.42
N HIS A 65 3.15 7.62 -15.62
CA HIS A 65 3.21 7.80 -14.18
C HIS A 65 3.92 6.57 -13.62
N PRO A 66 5.00 6.70 -12.84
CA PRO A 66 5.35 5.58 -11.96
C PRO A 66 4.07 5.27 -11.19
N GLN A 67 3.70 3.99 -11.10
CA GLN A 67 2.66 3.59 -10.17
C GLN A 67 3.01 4.27 -8.84
N PRO A 68 2.11 5.10 -8.25
CA PRO A 68 2.37 5.66 -6.95
C PRO A 68 2.84 4.50 -6.09
N GLY A 69 4.04 4.61 -5.50
CA GLY A 69 4.57 3.52 -4.67
C GLY A 69 3.49 3.13 -3.65
N ALA A 70 3.39 1.82 -3.37
CA ALA A 70 2.27 1.36 -2.56
C ALA A 70 2.22 2.13 -1.23
N SER A 71 1.02 2.49 -0.80
CA SER A 71 0.82 3.25 0.42
C SER A 71 -0.43 2.79 1.14
N VAL A 72 -0.36 2.76 2.47
CA VAL A 72 -1.52 2.46 3.31
C VAL A 72 -2.42 3.70 3.37
N VAL A 73 -3.62 3.57 2.84
CA VAL A 73 -4.67 4.61 2.77
C VAL A 73 -5.49 4.63 4.05
N ASP A 74 -5.88 3.46 4.57
CA ASP A 74 -6.75 3.35 5.74
C ASP A 74 -6.43 2.12 6.61
N ARG A 75 -6.80 2.18 7.89
CA ARG A 75 -6.62 1.13 8.90
C ARG A 75 -7.87 1.07 9.75
N LEU A 76 -8.69 0.05 9.54
CA LEU A 76 -10.02 -0.02 10.09
C LEU A 76 -10.14 -1.23 11.01
N LEU A 77 -10.63 -1.00 12.22
CA LEU A 77 -11.10 -2.08 13.09
C LEU A 77 -12.51 -2.50 12.62
N PHE A 78 -12.79 -3.79 12.57
CA PHE A 78 -14.16 -4.28 12.38
C PHE A 78 -14.45 -5.45 13.32
N TYR A 79 -15.73 -5.61 13.67
CA TYR A 79 -16.17 -6.61 14.63
C TYR A 79 -16.56 -7.91 13.92
N ASN A 80 -15.56 -8.74 13.60
CA ASN A 80 -15.80 -10.01 12.91
C ASN A 80 -16.69 -10.96 13.73
N ASN A 81 -17.46 -11.80 13.04
CA ASN A 81 -18.43 -12.75 13.57
C ASN A 81 -19.55 -12.07 14.39
N SER A 82 -19.71 -10.74 14.36
CA SER A 82 -20.73 -10.02 15.15
C SER A 82 -22.09 -10.03 14.44
N ALA A 83 -23.17 -9.56 15.09
CA ALA A 83 -24.43 -9.37 14.39
C ALA A 83 -24.33 -8.31 13.25
N LEU A 84 -23.30 -7.46 13.24
CA LEU A 84 -23.11 -6.41 12.24
C LEU A 84 -22.64 -6.94 10.88
N ASP A 85 -21.89 -8.05 10.85
CA ASP A 85 -21.51 -8.76 9.61
C ASP A 85 -22.46 -9.92 9.28
N GLY A 86 -23.47 -10.17 10.13
CA GLY A 86 -24.40 -11.29 9.98
C GLY A 86 -23.98 -12.56 10.72
N GLY A 87 -22.97 -12.49 11.58
CA GLY A 87 -22.42 -13.62 12.33
C GLY A 87 -21.56 -14.52 11.45
N ASP A 88 -20.89 -13.95 10.45
CA ASP A 88 -20.04 -14.67 9.51
C ASP A 88 -18.58 -14.55 9.96
N PRO A 89 -17.90 -15.66 10.31
CA PRO A 89 -16.49 -15.62 10.68
C PRO A 89 -15.54 -15.59 9.46
N ALA A 90 -16.04 -15.67 8.23
CA ALA A 90 -15.25 -15.63 7.02
C ALA A 90 -15.03 -14.19 6.52
N ALA A 91 -13.89 -13.94 5.86
CA ALA A 91 -13.64 -12.67 5.23
C ALA A 91 -14.57 -12.47 4.00
N GLY A 92 -15.31 -11.38 3.96
CA GLY A 92 -16.23 -11.07 2.87
C GLY A 92 -16.80 -9.65 2.91
N PRO A 93 -17.66 -9.29 1.93
CA PRO A 93 -18.25 -7.95 1.88
C PRO A 93 -19.17 -7.60 3.06
N GLY A 94 -19.68 -8.59 3.79
CA GLY A 94 -20.47 -8.36 5.02
C GLY A 94 -19.68 -7.63 6.11
N ASP A 95 -18.36 -7.85 6.16
CA ASP A 95 -17.45 -7.26 7.13
C ASP A 95 -17.43 -5.72 7.08
N ASP A 96 -17.72 -5.14 5.90
CA ASP A 96 -17.77 -3.68 5.73
C ASP A 96 -18.90 -3.06 6.57
N GLY A 97 -19.97 -3.83 6.82
CA GLY A 97 -21.06 -3.44 7.71
C GLY A 97 -20.69 -3.49 9.20
N ALA A 98 -19.61 -4.19 9.54
CA ALA A 98 -19.09 -4.33 10.89
C ALA A 98 -17.89 -3.43 11.20
N ILE A 99 -17.51 -2.53 10.29
CA ILE A 99 -16.45 -1.53 10.54
C ILE A 99 -16.85 -0.64 11.73
N ALA A 100 -15.96 -0.56 12.71
CA ALA A 100 -16.14 0.19 13.94
C ALA A 100 -15.94 1.69 13.68
N ALA A 101 -17.00 2.38 13.25
CA ALA A 101 -16.94 3.77 12.78
C ALA A 101 -16.53 4.79 13.86
N ASP A 102 -16.65 4.45 15.14
CA ASP A 102 -16.21 5.27 16.28
C ASP A 102 -14.75 4.99 16.70
N LYS A 103 -14.09 4.02 16.07
CA LYS A 103 -12.74 3.59 16.41
C LYS A 103 -11.74 4.03 15.34
N GLU A 104 -10.55 4.36 15.81
CA GLU A 104 -9.39 4.68 14.98
C GLU A 104 -8.16 4.01 15.58
N VAL A 105 -7.23 3.57 14.75
CA VAL A 105 -5.97 3.01 15.25
C VAL A 105 -5.06 4.12 15.79
N LEU A 106 -4.27 3.78 16.80
CA LEU A 106 -3.21 4.65 17.31
C LEU A 106 -1.96 4.50 16.44
N LEU A 107 -1.49 5.61 15.86
CA LEU A 107 -0.18 5.63 15.19
C LEU A 107 0.96 5.78 16.22
N PRO A 108 2.14 5.18 15.97
CA PRO A 108 3.28 5.27 16.86
C PRO A 108 3.64 6.71 17.23
N GLY A 109 3.83 6.95 18.53
CA GLY A 109 4.16 8.26 19.08
C GLY A 109 2.97 9.18 19.33
N GLY A 110 1.76 8.80 18.90
CA GLY A 110 0.52 9.50 19.25
C GLY A 110 0.12 9.29 20.72
N PRO A 111 -0.67 10.21 21.32
CA PRO A 111 -1.33 9.97 22.59
C PRO A 111 -2.48 8.97 22.42
N ALA A 112 -2.65 8.03 23.36
CA ALA A 112 -3.83 7.17 23.35
C ALA A 112 -5.11 7.98 23.63
N VAL A 113 -6.15 7.74 22.84
CA VAL A 113 -7.50 8.30 22.98
C VAL A 113 -8.54 7.17 23.09
N PRO A 114 -9.76 7.44 23.58
CA PRO A 114 -10.80 6.40 23.70
C PRO A 114 -11.11 5.67 22.38
N ALA A 115 -10.99 6.35 21.24
CA ALA A 115 -11.21 5.75 19.93
C ALA A 115 -10.20 4.65 19.58
N ASN A 116 -9.07 4.54 20.30
CA ASN A 116 -8.09 3.47 20.09
C ASN A 116 -8.41 2.18 20.85
N THR A 117 -9.48 2.17 21.65
CA THR A 117 -9.85 1.05 22.53
C THR A 117 -11.23 0.53 22.18
N THR A 118 -11.39 -0.80 22.14
CA THR A 118 -12.69 -1.45 21.99
C THR A 118 -13.03 -2.36 23.17
N GLY A 119 -14.29 -2.33 23.58
CA GLY A 119 -14.91 -3.22 24.56
C GLY A 119 -15.31 -4.61 24.06
N TYR A 120 -15.08 -4.93 22.78
CA TYR A 120 -15.64 -6.12 22.15
C TYR A 120 -15.15 -7.40 22.84
N SER A 121 -16.09 -8.27 23.23
CA SER A 121 -15.81 -9.46 24.05
C SER A 121 -14.92 -10.49 23.35
N ARG A 122 -14.86 -10.43 22.01
CA ARG A 122 -14.06 -11.33 21.18
C ARG A 122 -12.67 -10.79 20.87
N GLY A 123 -12.30 -9.66 21.45
CA GLY A 123 -11.00 -9.05 21.25
C GLY A 123 -10.89 -8.28 19.93
N VAL A 124 -9.65 -7.97 19.56
CA VAL A 124 -9.32 -7.50 18.20
C VAL A 124 -9.32 -8.70 17.27
N ASN A 125 -10.45 -9.00 16.63
CA ASN A 125 -10.58 -10.18 15.77
C ASN A 125 -10.67 -9.86 14.26
N GLY A 126 -10.83 -8.59 13.89
CA GLY A 126 -10.89 -8.13 12.49
C GLY A 126 -10.19 -6.78 12.29
N ILE A 127 -9.25 -6.73 11.34
CA ILE A 127 -8.62 -5.49 10.87
C ILE A 127 -8.67 -5.46 9.35
N MET A 128 -9.00 -4.30 8.77
CA MET A 128 -8.82 -4.03 7.34
C MET A 128 -7.70 -3.00 7.16
N VAL A 129 -6.84 -3.25 6.19
CA VAL A 129 -5.83 -2.31 5.73
C VAL A 129 -6.08 -2.04 4.25
N ASP A 130 -6.37 -0.79 3.94
CA ASP A 130 -6.62 -0.34 2.58
C ASP A 130 -5.28 0.14 1.99
N ILE A 131 -4.78 -0.52 0.93
CA ILE A 131 -3.45 -0.29 0.36
C ILE A 131 -3.61 0.14 -1.10
N ALA A 132 -3.31 1.41 -1.39
CA ALA A 132 -3.25 1.89 -2.76
C ALA A 132 -1.99 1.36 -3.43
N GLY A 133 -2.13 0.81 -4.64
CA GLY A 133 -1.01 0.29 -5.41
C GLY A 133 -0.35 -0.96 -4.81
N LEU A 134 -1.13 -1.80 -4.11
CA LEU A 134 -0.68 -3.11 -3.62
C LEU A 134 -0.01 -3.90 -4.76
N ALA A 135 1.19 -4.43 -4.51
CA ALA A 135 2.02 -4.97 -5.58
C ALA A 135 1.61 -6.39 -6.02
N ASP A 136 1.33 -7.28 -5.08
CA ASP A 136 0.91 -8.65 -5.35
C ASP A 136 0.03 -9.17 -4.21
N GLY A 137 -1.29 -8.96 -4.34
CA GLY A 137 -2.27 -9.38 -3.33
C GLY A 137 -2.39 -10.91 -3.19
N ASP A 138 -2.15 -11.66 -4.26
CA ASP A 138 -2.23 -13.13 -4.26
C ASP A 138 -1.03 -13.77 -3.54
N ALA A 139 0.09 -13.05 -3.46
CA ALA A 139 1.29 -13.49 -2.75
C ALA A 139 1.32 -13.15 -1.25
N LEU A 140 0.36 -12.36 -0.74
CA LEU A 140 0.33 -11.99 0.67
C LEU A 140 0.24 -13.22 1.59
N CYS A 141 1.04 -13.21 2.65
CA CYS A 141 1.15 -14.28 3.62
C CYS A 141 1.35 -13.73 5.04
N ASP A 142 1.42 -14.62 6.03
CA ASP A 142 1.68 -14.25 7.43
C ASP A 142 3.02 -13.52 7.60
N GLY A 143 4.02 -13.79 6.76
CA GLY A 143 5.30 -13.11 6.77
C GLY A 143 5.26 -11.61 6.45
N ASP A 144 4.17 -11.14 5.83
CA ASP A 144 3.92 -9.72 5.49
C ASP A 144 3.33 -8.93 6.65
N PHE A 145 2.91 -9.60 7.73
CA PHE A 145 2.29 -8.98 8.89
C PHE A 145 2.98 -9.42 10.18
N THR A 146 3.31 -8.48 11.06
CA THR A 146 3.79 -8.81 12.41
C THR A 146 2.80 -8.32 13.44
N VAL A 147 2.50 -9.18 14.42
CA VAL A 147 1.63 -8.85 15.56
C VAL A 147 2.46 -8.91 16.83
N ARG A 148 2.36 -7.87 17.66
CA ARG A 148 2.97 -7.85 18.99
C ARG A 148 1.95 -7.41 20.03
N LEU A 149 2.09 -7.91 21.25
CA LEU A 149 1.18 -7.66 22.35
C LEU A 149 1.90 -7.00 23.53
N SER A 150 1.23 -6.10 24.21
CA SER A 150 1.72 -5.46 25.44
C SER A 150 0.56 -4.95 26.29
N ASP A 151 0.72 -4.95 27.61
CA ASP A 151 -0.25 -4.30 28.51
C ASP A 151 0.06 -2.80 28.70
N ASP A 152 1.24 -2.36 28.25
CA ASP A 152 1.68 -0.96 28.22
C ASP A 152 2.36 -0.64 26.88
N PRO A 153 1.75 0.17 26.02
CA PRO A 153 2.26 0.42 24.68
C PRO A 153 3.44 1.41 24.67
N ALA A 154 3.67 2.16 25.76
CA ALA A 154 4.71 3.19 25.86
C ALA A 154 5.96 2.72 26.63
N GLY A 155 5.79 1.83 27.62
CA GLY A 155 6.88 1.36 28.48
C GLY A 155 6.96 -0.16 28.66
N GLY A 156 6.02 -0.92 28.09
CA GLY A 156 5.92 -2.36 28.26
C GLY A 156 6.86 -3.18 27.38
N VAL A 157 6.96 -4.47 27.72
CA VAL A 157 7.67 -5.46 26.89
C VAL A 157 6.72 -5.98 25.83
N TRP A 158 7.05 -5.72 24.56
CA TRP A 158 6.31 -6.28 23.42
C TRP A 158 6.66 -7.75 23.21
N THR A 159 5.65 -8.61 23.29
CA THR A 159 5.78 -10.05 23.03
C THR A 159 5.16 -10.43 21.68
N PRO A 160 5.66 -11.46 20.98
CA PRO A 160 5.03 -11.91 19.73
C PRO A 160 3.59 -12.37 19.94
N GLY A 161 2.67 -11.83 19.15
CA GLY A 161 1.27 -12.26 19.08
C GLY A 161 1.04 -13.33 18.00
N PRO A 162 -0.17 -13.93 17.95
CA PRO A 162 -0.54 -14.86 16.89
C PRO A 162 -0.63 -14.16 15.53
N ALA A 163 -0.20 -14.84 14.46
CA ALA A 163 -0.45 -14.39 13.09
C ALA A 163 -1.95 -14.41 12.76
N PRO A 164 -2.42 -13.58 11.80
CA PRO A 164 -3.78 -13.67 11.28
C PRO A 164 -4.07 -15.08 10.76
N ARG A 165 -5.27 -15.60 11.02
CA ARG A 165 -5.73 -16.89 10.48
C ARG A 165 -6.19 -16.76 9.03
N ILE A 166 -6.73 -15.60 8.67
CA ILE A 166 -7.18 -15.28 7.32
C ILE A 166 -6.52 -13.98 6.91
N ILE A 167 -5.98 -13.99 5.70
CA ILE A 167 -5.51 -12.83 4.95
C ILE A 167 -6.25 -12.91 3.63
N ALA A 168 -7.12 -11.95 3.36
CA ALA A 168 -7.94 -11.92 2.15
C ALA A 168 -7.84 -10.54 1.50
N VAL A 169 -7.70 -10.51 0.18
CA VAL A 169 -7.63 -9.27 -0.60
C VAL A 169 -8.92 -9.10 -1.39
N ARG A 170 -9.51 -7.91 -1.30
CA ARG A 170 -10.60 -7.47 -2.18
C ARG A 170 -10.09 -6.28 -3.02
N PRO A 171 -9.74 -6.51 -4.29
CA PRO A 171 -9.21 -5.45 -5.15
C PRO A 171 -10.18 -4.28 -5.32
N GLY A 172 -9.67 -3.05 -5.21
CA GLY A 172 -10.44 -1.80 -5.36
C GLY A 172 -11.59 -1.59 -4.36
N ALA A 173 -11.72 -2.43 -3.33
CA ALA A 173 -12.81 -2.33 -2.35
C ALA A 173 -12.49 -1.40 -1.18
N GLY A 174 -11.24 -0.97 -1.07
CA GLY A 174 -10.76 -0.04 -0.05
C GLY A 174 -11.10 1.41 -0.37
N ARG A 175 -10.79 2.29 0.57
CA ARG A 175 -10.92 3.74 0.41
C ARG A 175 -10.16 4.23 -0.82
N ASP A 176 -10.75 5.16 -1.57
CA ASP A 176 -10.12 5.78 -2.75
C ASP A 176 -9.65 4.74 -3.80
N ASP A 177 -10.46 3.68 -4.00
CA ASP A 177 -10.21 2.56 -4.92
C ASP A 177 -8.93 1.75 -4.62
N SER A 178 -8.45 1.81 -3.37
CA SER A 178 -7.36 0.96 -2.90
C SER A 178 -7.78 -0.51 -2.74
N ASP A 179 -6.80 -1.41 -2.64
CA ASP A 179 -7.08 -2.81 -2.35
C ASP A 179 -7.29 -3.00 -0.86
N ARG A 180 -8.39 -3.65 -0.49
CA ARG A 180 -8.72 -3.93 0.91
C ARG A 180 -8.14 -5.27 1.33
N VAL A 181 -7.14 -5.23 2.21
CA VAL A 181 -6.57 -6.41 2.86
C VAL A 181 -7.28 -6.65 4.19
N THR A 182 -8.02 -7.75 4.30
CA THR A 182 -8.76 -8.16 5.50
C THR A 182 -7.95 -9.20 6.27
N LEU A 183 -7.68 -8.89 7.54
CA LEU A 183 -6.96 -9.72 8.49
C LEU A 183 -7.94 -10.18 9.58
N ILE A 184 -8.07 -11.49 9.78
CA ILE A 184 -8.95 -12.07 10.81
C ILE A 184 -8.14 -12.97 11.73
N TRP A 185 -8.35 -12.79 13.05
CA TRP A 185 -7.86 -13.69 14.09
C TRP A 185 -9.02 -14.52 14.65
N SER A 186 -8.70 -15.65 15.27
CA SER A 186 -9.70 -16.41 16.03
C SER A 186 -10.22 -15.57 17.20
N ASP A 187 -11.51 -15.68 17.49
CA ASP A 187 -12.15 -14.95 18.59
C ASP A 187 -11.44 -15.19 19.93
N GLY A 188 -11.24 -14.12 20.69
CA GLY A 188 -10.70 -14.13 22.05
C GLY A 188 -9.18 -14.31 22.15
N VAL A 189 -8.43 -14.39 21.05
CA VAL A 189 -6.97 -14.56 21.11
C VAL A 189 -6.21 -13.24 21.31
N LEU A 190 -6.84 -12.10 21.00
CA LEU A 190 -6.30 -10.75 21.15
C LEU A 190 -7.20 -9.92 22.08
N VAL A 191 -7.29 -10.33 23.34
CA VAL A 191 -8.20 -9.75 24.35
C VAL A 191 -7.42 -9.12 25.50
N ASN A 192 -7.93 -8.02 26.09
CA ASN A 192 -7.37 -7.36 27.27
C ASN A 192 -5.89 -6.97 27.11
N THR A 193 -5.52 -6.42 25.95
CA THR A 193 -4.13 -6.09 25.62
C THR A 193 -4.07 -5.00 24.55
N TRP A 194 -2.91 -4.36 24.42
CA TRP A 194 -2.58 -3.61 23.21
C TRP A 194 -2.06 -4.57 22.14
N VAL A 195 -2.60 -4.40 20.93
CA VAL A 195 -2.18 -5.10 19.72
C VAL A 195 -1.46 -4.10 18.84
N GLU A 196 -0.17 -4.33 18.59
CA GLU A 196 0.57 -3.64 17.54
C GLU A 196 0.58 -4.52 16.29
N VAL A 197 0.11 -3.96 15.18
CA VAL A 197 0.18 -4.58 13.86
C VAL A 197 1.20 -3.82 13.03
N THR A 198 2.09 -4.55 12.38
CA THR A 198 3.00 -4.05 11.37
C THR A 198 2.66 -4.66 10.02
N VAL A 199 2.32 -3.85 9.03
CA VAL A 199 2.28 -4.23 7.61
C VAL A 199 3.68 -3.99 7.07
N ARG A 200 4.38 -5.06 6.70
CA ARG A 200 5.80 -4.98 6.36
C ARG A 200 6.00 -4.47 4.93
N ALA A 201 7.09 -3.75 4.71
CA ALA A 201 7.61 -3.45 3.39
C ALA A 201 8.21 -4.70 2.76
N THR A 202 7.41 -5.40 1.96
CA THR A 202 7.80 -6.61 1.24
C THR A 202 7.54 -6.43 -0.25
N ALA A 203 7.98 -7.41 -1.04
CA ALA A 203 7.67 -7.42 -2.48
C ALA A 203 6.15 -7.55 -2.75
N ALA A 204 5.40 -8.23 -1.87
CA ALA A 204 3.96 -8.43 -2.03
C ALA A 204 3.16 -7.17 -1.64
N THR A 205 3.54 -6.50 -0.56
CA THR A 205 2.87 -5.26 -0.15
C THR A 205 3.26 -4.07 -1.02
N GLY A 206 4.49 -4.05 -1.55
CA GLY A 206 5.03 -2.96 -2.37
C GLY A 206 5.33 -1.68 -1.58
N LEU A 207 5.17 -1.70 -0.25
CA LEU A 207 5.36 -0.52 0.60
C LEU A 207 6.84 -0.12 0.63
N ALA A 208 7.11 1.19 0.67
CA ALA A 208 8.47 1.72 0.79
C ALA A 208 9.06 1.58 2.21
N ALA A 209 8.20 1.48 3.23
CA ALA A 209 8.55 1.30 4.63
C ALA A 209 7.44 0.52 5.34
N ASP A 210 7.80 -0.13 6.45
CA ASP A 210 6.83 -0.79 7.33
C ASP A 210 5.80 0.24 7.82
N ASP A 211 4.53 -0.15 7.79
CA ASP A 211 3.44 0.61 8.39
C ASP A 211 3.06 -0.01 9.73
N VAL A 212 3.07 0.78 10.80
CA VAL A 212 2.86 0.31 12.17
C VAL A 212 1.71 1.07 12.79
N PHE A 213 0.80 0.36 13.44
CA PHE A 213 -0.33 0.94 14.18
C PHE A 213 -0.75 0.05 15.33
N LEU A 214 -1.49 0.62 16.27
CA LEU A 214 -1.89 -0.01 17.51
C LEU A 214 -3.40 0.09 17.73
N VAL A 215 -3.98 -0.91 18.38
CA VAL A 215 -5.36 -0.88 18.87
C VAL A 215 -5.39 -1.63 20.20
N ALA A 216 -6.16 -1.13 21.16
CA ALA A 216 -6.39 -1.77 22.44
C ALA A 216 -7.72 -2.51 22.43
N ASN A 217 -7.77 -3.62 23.15
CA ASN A 217 -9.03 -4.22 23.57
C ASN A 217 -9.04 -4.40 25.08
N VAL A 218 -10.18 -4.11 25.69
CA VAL A 218 -10.51 -4.44 27.08
C VAL A 218 -11.94 -4.96 27.08
N ALA A 219 -12.12 -6.28 27.07
CA ALA A 219 -13.45 -6.88 26.91
C ALA A 219 -14.38 -6.49 28.06
N GLY A 220 -15.51 -5.85 27.75
CA GLY A 220 -16.45 -5.34 28.76
C GLY A 220 -16.30 -3.85 29.11
N ASP A 221 -15.34 -3.15 28.51
CA ASP A 221 -15.18 -1.69 28.60
C ASP A 221 -16.20 -0.99 27.68
N ALA A 222 -17.21 -0.37 28.26
CA ALA A 222 -18.32 0.27 27.56
C ALA A 222 -17.99 1.71 27.14
N ASP A 223 -17.22 2.45 27.94
CA ASP A 223 -16.96 3.87 27.70
C ASP A 223 -15.58 4.16 27.07
N SER A 224 -14.83 3.09 26.81
CA SER A 224 -13.53 3.07 26.13
C SER A 224 -12.42 3.80 26.89
N ASP A 225 -12.50 3.83 28.23
CA ASP A 225 -11.51 4.46 29.08
C ASP A 225 -10.31 3.55 29.44
N ARG A 226 -10.36 2.29 28.99
CA ARG A 226 -9.35 1.22 29.10
C ARG A 226 -9.36 0.45 30.41
N ASP A 227 -10.44 0.49 31.19
CA ASP A 227 -10.67 -0.49 32.25
C ASP A 227 -12.11 -1.03 32.26
N VAL A 228 -12.38 -2.00 33.14
CA VAL A 228 -13.71 -2.55 33.35
C VAL A 228 -14.11 -2.35 34.79
N ASP A 229 -15.05 -1.46 35.06
CA ASP A 229 -15.42 -1.06 36.41
C ASP A 229 -16.94 -0.85 36.61
N LEU A 230 -17.32 -0.04 37.61
CA LEU A 230 -18.71 0.22 37.93
C LEU A 230 -19.41 1.14 36.92
N ASP A 231 -18.68 1.97 36.18
CA ASP A 231 -19.24 2.84 35.15
C ASP A 231 -19.68 2.01 33.93
N ASP A 232 -18.93 0.97 33.57
CA ASP A 232 -19.36 -0.03 32.56
C ASP A 232 -20.59 -0.81 33.01
N PHE A 233 -20.64 -1.18 34.30
CA PHE A 233 -21.82 -1.83 34.85
C PHE A 233 -23.03 -0.91 34.79
N VAL A 234 -22.85 0.40 34.99
CA VAL A 234 -23.91 1.39 34.84
C VAL A 234 -24.36 1.49 33.38
N ALA A 235 -23.44 1.42 32.40
CA ALA A 235 -23.78 1.38 30.98
C ALA A 235 -24.63 0.14 30.64
N LEU A 236 -24.14 -1.06 30.98
CA LEU A 236 -24.88 -2.31 30.79
C LEU A 236 -26.24 -2.29 31.46
N LYS A 237 -26.32 -1.83 32.71
CA LYS A 237 -27.58 -1.76 33.45
C LYS A 237 -28.59 -0.83 32.77
N ARG A 238 -28.14 0.28 32.17
CA ARG A 238 -29.01 1.21 31.44
C ARG A 238 -29.46 0.61 30.11
N GLY A 239 -28.60 -0.14 29.43
CA GLY A 239 -28.91 -0.80 28.17
C GLY A 239 -29.68 -2.12 28.33
N PHE A 240 -29.71 -2.73 29.52
CA PHE A 240 -30.26 -4.07 29.72
C PHE A 240 -31.68 -4.24 29.16
N GLY A 241 -31.86 -5.24 28.29
CA GLY A 241 -33.10 -5.54 27.60
C GLY A 241 -33.39 -4.68 26.36
N THR A 242 -32.48 -3.77 25.99
CA THR A 242 -32.57 -2.98 24.76
C THR A 242 -31.90 -3.69 23.58
N SER A 243 -32.05 -3.13 22.38
CA SER A 243 -31.43 -3.62 21.15
C SER A 243 -30.82 -2.47 20.36
N GLY A 244 -29.71 -2.72 19.68
CA GLY A 244 -29.10 -1.77 18.73
C GLY A 244 -28.32 -0.61 19.35
N GLY A 245 -27.82 -0.76 20.57
CA GLY A 245 -26.97 0.23 21.25
C GLY A 245 -25.46 -0.07 21.24
N GLY A 246 -25.06 -1.28 20.86
CA GLY A 246 -23.67 -1.73 20.79
C GLY A 246 -22.92 -1.66 22.13
N ILE A 247 -21.59 -1.71 22.06
CA ILE A 247 -20.69 -1.71 23.22
C ILE A 247 -20.98 -0.55 24.21
N PRO A 248 -21.23 0.71 23.79
CA PRO A 248 -21.54 1.79 24.74
C PRO A 248 -22.83 1.61 25.55
N SER A 249 -23.72 0.72 25.11
CA SER A 249 -24.92 0.33 25.86
C SER A 249 -24.72 -0.94 26.71
N GLY A 250 -23.54 -1.55 26.63
CA GLY A 250 -23.19 -2.81 27.26
C GLY A 250 -23.52 -4.06 26.45
N ASP A 251 -23.74 -3.96 25.13
CA ASP A 251 -23.80 -5.11 24.20
C ASP A 251 -22.35 -5.42 23.79
N PHE A 252 -21.65 -6.16 24.65
CA PHE A 252 -20.22 -6.41 24.53
C PHE A 252 -19.91 -7.53 23.54
N ASP A 253 -20.85 -8.46 23.30
CA ASP A 253 -20.70 -9.50 22.28
C ASP A 253 -21.29 -9.15 20.92
N LEU A 254 -21.85 -7.94 20.80
CA LEU A 254 -22.43 -7.37 19.59
C LEU A 254 -23.42 -8.32 18.92
N THR A 255 -24.22 -9.03 19.72
CA THR A 255 -25.36 -9.82 19.23
C THR A 255 -26.55 -8.93 18.85
N GLY A 256 -26.47 -7.62 19.14
CA GLY A 256 -27.50 -6.63 18.88
C GLY A 256 -28.50 -6.48 20.03
N ARG A 257 -28.24 -7.11 21.17
CA ARG A 257 -29.05 -7.08 22.40
C ARG A 257 -28.14 -6.91 23.59
N VAL A 258 -28.62 -6.19 24.61
CA VAL A 258 -27.95 -6.13 25.91
C VAL A 258 -28.67 -7.09 26.86
N ASP A 259 -28.03 -8.19 27.26
CA ASP A 259 -28.65 -9.18 28.13
C ASP A 259 -27.70 -9.82 29.17
N LEU A 260 -28.01 -11.05 29.61
CA LEU A 260 -27.24 -11.72 30.65
C LEU A 260 -25.90 -12.24 30.14
N ASP A 261 -25.75 -12.49 28.85
CA ASP A 261 -24.49 -12.93 28.26
C ASP A 261 -23.47 -11.78 28.29
N ASP A 262 -23.91 -10.54 28.06
CA ASP A 262 -23.08 -9.35 28.27
C ASP A 262 -22.68 -9.16 29.73
N PHE A 263 -23.60 -9.44 30.67
CA PHE A 263 -23.26 -9.38 32.09
C PHE A 263 -22.19 -10.42 32.45
N VAL A 264 -22.18 -11.58 31.79
CA VAL A 264 -21.11 -12.57 31.95
C VAL A 264 -19.79 -12.03 31.41
N VAL A 265 -19.78 -11.33 30.27
CA VAL A 265 -18.57 -10.67 29.75
C VAL A 265 -18.02 -9.67 30.76
N LEU A 266 -18.85 -8.73 31.21
CA LEU A 266 -18.43 -7.69 32.16
C LEU A 266 -17.93 -8.29 33.47
N LYS A 267 -18.68 -9.22 34.06
CA LYS A 267 -18.29 -9.86 35.33
C LYS A 267 -16.97 -10.63 35.20
N THR A 268 -16.74 -11.28 34.07
CA THR A 268 -15.52 -12.07 33.83
C THR A 268 -14.29 -11.18 33.74
N ASN A 269 -14.44 -9.97 33.21
CA ASN A 269 -13.36 -9.01 33.01
C ASN A 269 -13.32 -7.89 34.04
N PHE A 270 -14.19 -7.89 35.06
CA PHE A 270 -14.26 -6.82 36.05
C PHE A 270 -12.91 -6.60 36.74
N GLY A 271 -12.39 -5.37 36.66
CA GLY A 271 -11.05 -4.99 37.12
C GLY A 271 -9.90 -5.25 36.14
N ALA A 272 -10.20 -5.74 34.93
CA ALA A 272 -9.23 -5.75 33.82
C ALA A 272 -9.00 -4.32 33.32
N GLY A 273 -7.85 -4.12 32.68
CA GLY A 273 -7.53 -2.84 32.04
C GLY A 273 -6.12 -2.85 31.45
N VAL A 274 -5.83 -1.87 30.59
CA VAL A 274 -4.53 -1.69 29.95
C VAL A 274 -4.00 -0.28 30.16
N ALA A 275 -2.68 -0.14 30.26
CA ALA A 275 -2.07 1.16 30.51
C ALA A 275 -2.26 2.12 29.33
N ALA A 276 -2.24 3.42 29.62
CA ALA A 276 -2.33 4.46 28.61
C ALA A 276 -1.00 4.61 27.87
N ALA A 277 -1.03 4.82 26.55
CA ALA A 277 0.16 5.31 25.85
C ALA A 277 0.48 6.73 26.34
N SER A 278 1.66 6.92 26.92
CA SER A 278 2.16 8.25 27.27
C SER A 278 2.72 8.93 26.03
N ALA A 279 2.34 10.18 25.76
CA ALA A 279 2.95 10.98 24.71
C ALA A 279 4.43 11.24 25.06
N GLY A 280 5.32 10.72 24.22
CA GLY A 280 6.75 11.02 24.25
C GLY A 280 7.61 9.94 24.90
N LEU A 281 8.12 9.05 24.06
CA LEU A 281 9.53 8.65 24.01
C LEU A 281 9.75 8.19 22.55
N GLU A 282 10.55 8.97 21.81
CA GLU A 282 11.09 8.59 20.51
C GLU A 282 11.49 7.12 20.57
N ARG A 283 10.92 6.30 19.67
CA ARG A 283 11.33 4.92 19.50
C ARG A 283 12.82 4.98 19.18
N THR A 284 13.69 4.68 20.15
CA THR A 284 15.07 4.35 19.86
C THR A 284 14.97 3.11 19.01
N VAL A 285 14.99 3.31 17.69
CA VAL A 285 15.35 2.28 16.73
C VAL A 285 16.55 1.61 17.32
N ASP A 286 16.39 0.34 17.69
CA ASP A 286 17.48 -0.53 18.07
C ASP A 286 18.28 -0.82 16.78
N LEU A 287 18.91 0.24 16.26
CA LEU A 287 20.05 0.15 15.39
C LEU A 287 21.15 -0.36 16.32
N LEU A 288 21.22 -1.68 16.47
CA LEU A 288 22.50 -2.34 16.55
C LEU A 288 23.28 -1.88 15.32
N ALA A 289 24.00 -0.78 15.50
CA ALA A 289 24.98 -0.27 14.59
C ALA A 289 26.03 -1.38 14.44
N ALA A 290 25.81 -2.25 13.47
CA ALA A 290 26.92 -2.77 12.70
C ALA A 290 27.54 -1.54 12.04
N THR A 291 28.51 -0.91 12.72
CA THR A 291 29.45 -0.02 12.06
C THR A 291 29.99 -0.77 10.85
N PRO A 292 29.76 -0.31 9.61
CA PRO A 292 30.60 -0.78 8.52
C PRO A 292 32.00 -0.27 8.84
N GLU A 293 32.89 -1.18 9.22
CA GLU A 293 34.32 -0.89 9.30
C GLU A 293 34.74 -0.39 7.91
N ALA A 294 35.05 0.91 7.83
CA ALA A 294 35.56 1.51 6.62
C ALA A 294 36.79 0.71 6.16
N PRO A 295 36.91 0.33 4.87
CA PRO A 295 38.13 -0.28 4.40
C PRO A 295 39.28 0.70 4.62
N ARG A 296 40.24 0.29 5.46
CA ARG A 296 41.50 1.00 5.70
C ARG A 296 42.15 1.31 4.34
N PRO A 297 42.58 2.55 4.08
CA PRO A 297 43.34 2.83 2.87
C PRO A 297 44.63 2.01 2.91
N ALA A 298 44.82 1.17 1.89
CA ALA A 298 46.06 0.48 1.68
C ALA A 298 47.16 1.53 1.45
N GLU A 299 48.07 1.67 2.42
CA GLU A 299 49.32 2.40 2.25
C GLU A 299 50.11 1.74 1.13
N THR A 300 49.97 2.29 -0.08
CA THR A 300 50.86 1.96 -1.18
C THR A 300 52.18 2.68 -0.89
N ARG A 301 53.18 1.93 -0.41
CA ARG A 301 54.58 2.39 -0.39
C ARG A 301 55.03 2.63 -1.84
N ALA A 302 54.86 3.87 -2.31
CA ALA A 302 55.52 4.34 -3.51
C ALA A 302 56.97 4.70 -3.17
N SER A 303 57.89 3.87 -3.65
CA SER A 303 59.32 4.13 -3.69
C SER A 303 59.62 5.40 -4.49
N VAL A 304 60.35 6.33 -3.88
CA VAL A 304 60.89 7.52 -4.52
C VAL A 304 61.97 7.10 -5.52
N ALA A 305 61.74 7.36 -6.81
CA ALA A 305 62.79 7.43 -7.82
C ALA A 305 62.67 8.75 -8.57
N ALA A 306 63.74 9.56 -8.47
CA ALA A 306 63.85 10.88 -9.04
C ALA A 306 63.88 10.85 -10.58
N ALA A 307 63.15 11.76 -11.23
CA ALA A 307 63.47 12.18 -12.59
C ALA A 307 63.08 13.64 -12.83
N ARG A 308 64.02 14.38 -13.39
CA ARG A 308 64.06 15.84 -13.57
C ARG A 308 63.22 16.29 -14.77
N THR A 309 62.57 17.45 -14.58
CA THR A 309 62.38 18.57 -15.54
C THR A 309 61.90 18.30 -16.98
N ARG A 310 60.79 18.93 -17.39
CA ARG A 310 60.78 20.07 -18.35
C ARG A 310 59.39 20.71 -18.52
N ARG A 311 59.43 21.95 -19.00
CA ARG A 311 58.44 23.04 -19.02
C ARG A 311 57.43 23.00 -20.20
N VAL A 312 56.15 23.33 -19.90
CA VAL A 312 55.27 24.41 -20.49
C VAL A 312 54.81 24.25 -21.98
N PRO A 313 53.70 24.85 -22.46
CA PRO A 313 52.25 24.66 -22.17
C PRO A 313 51.41 24.50 -23.48
N ALA A 314 50.08 24.42 -23.43
CA ALA A 314 49.18 25.18 -24.33
C ALA A 314 47.69 24.94 -24.07
N ARG A 315 46.94 26.04 -24.15
CA ARG A 315 45.48 26.19 -24.09
C ARG A 315 44.83 25.86 -25.45
N ARG A 316 43.55 25.47 -25.46
CA ARG A 316 42.43 25.87 -26.38
C ARG A 316 41.24 24.91 -26.12
N ARG A 317 40.05 25.34 -25.66
CA ARG A 317 38.95 26.20 -26.18
C ARG A 317 38.11 25.57 -27.33
N LEU A 318 36.79 25.62 -27.11
CA LEU A 318 35.64 25.10 -27.88
C LEU A 318 35.61 25.40 -29.38
N SER A 319 34.85 24.58 -30.13
CA SER A 319 33.97 25.07 -31.21
C SER A 319 32.85 24.09 -31.57
N TRP A 320 31.62 24.59 -31.64
CA TRP A 320 30.47 24.05 -32.41
C TRP A 320 30.57 24.48 -33.88
N ARG A 321 29.87 23.77 -34.79
CA ARG A 321 29.61 24.20 -36.17
C ARG A 321 28.14 24.01 -36.54
N GLU A 322 27.48 25.12 -36.88
CA GLU A 322 26.42 25.19 -37.88
C GLU A 322 27.05 25.39 -39.27
N ASN A 323 26.40 24.91 -40.33
CA ASN A 323 26.47 25.57 -41.63
C ASN A 323 25.19 25.36 -42.43
N SER A 324 24.43 26.44 -42.53
CA SER A 324 23.45 26.75 -43.57
C SER A 324 24.13 26.90 -44.95
N GLY A 325 23.48 26.45 -46.03
CA GLY A 325 23.96 26.70 -47.38
C GLY A 325 22.96 26.29 -48.44
N ASP A 326 22.03 27.20 -48.73
CA ASP A 326 21.08 27.12 -49.84
C ASP A 326 21.69 27.71 -51.13
N ARG A 327 21.28 27.15 -52.29
CA ARG A 327 21.28 27.66 -53.67
C ARG A 327 22.01 26.85 -54.77
N ALA A 328 21.14 26.27 -55.61
CA ALA A 328 21.02 26.48 -57.06
C ALA A 328 22.02 25.82 -58.03
N GLY A 329 21.50 24.82 -58.77
CA GLY A 329 21.23 25.03 -60.20
C GLY A 329 21.71 23.96 -61.19
N ARG A 330 20.75 23.54 -62.04
CA ARG A 330 20.84 22.80 -63.33
C ARG A 330 21.05 21.28 -63.24
N ARG A 331 20.45 20.43 -64.10
CA ARG A 331 19.34 20.47 -65.08
C ARG A 331 19.23 19.01 -65.56
N GLU A 332 18.01 18.60 -65.94
CA GLU A 332 17.68 17.46 -66.83
C GLU A 332 17.95 16.05 -66.23
N GLY A 333 17.07 15.05 -66.31
CA GLY A 333 15.92 14.81 -67.17
C GLY A 333 15.99 13.35 -67.65
N LEU A 334 15.08 12.51 -67.14
CA LEU A 334 14.45 11.33 -67.76
C LEU A 334 15.30 10.41 -68.67
N ASP A 335 15.54 9.16 -68.24
CA ASP A 335 14.75 7.98 -68.61
C ASP A 335 15.52 6.64 -68.49
N LEU A 336 14.79 5.65 -67.95
CA LEU A 336 14.79 4.21 -68.25
C LEU A 336 16.11 3.51 -68.66
N LEU A 337 16.53 2.52 -67.86
CA LEU A 337 16.67 1.13 -68.35
C LEU A 337 16.87 0.12 -67.20
N ALA A 338 16.08 -0.94 -67.28
CA ALA A 338 16.14 -2.11 -66.45
C ALA A 338 17.24 -3.09 -66.88
N ALA A 339 17.53 -4.00 -65.95
CA ALA A 339 17.99 -5.38 -66.16
C ALA A 339 19.48 -5.66 -66.46
N ALA A 340 20.07 -6.34 -65.47
CA ALA A 340 20.75 -7.63 -65.57
C ALA A 340 22.14 -7.73 -66.22
N ALA A 341 23.09 -8.11 -65.35
CA ALA A 341 24.07 -9.18 -65.53
C ALA A 341 25.00 -9.15 -66.76
N MET A 342 26.29 -8.84 -66.52
CA MET A 342 27.40 -9.81 -66.61
C MET A 342 28.76 -9.09 -66.51
N LYS A 343 29.60 -9.54 -65.58
CA LYS A 343 31.08 -9.50 -65.67
C LYS A 343 31.53 -10.26 -66.96
N PRO A 344 32.71 -10.03 -67.57
CA PRO A 344 33.99 -9.89 -66.85
C PRO A 344 35.15 -9.07 -67.49
N LEU A 345 36.16 -8.82 -66.63
CA LEU A 345 37.63 -8.89 -66.82
C LEU A 345 38.38 -8.05 -67.90
N HIS A 346 39.38 -7.31 -67.38
CA HIS A 346 40.67 -6.89 -67.96
C HIS A 346 40.64 -5.93 -69.17
N ARG A 347 41.41 -4.84 -69.23
CA ARG A 347 42.74 -4.49 -68.70
C ARG A 347 42.77 -3.04 -68.26
#